data_AF-A0A7C7AEU4-F1
#
_entry.id   AF-A0A7C7AEU4-F1
#
_cell.length_a   1.000
_cell.length_b   1.000
_cell.length_c   1.000
_cell.angle_alpha   90.00
_cell.angle_beta   90.00
_cell.angle_gamma   90.00
#
_symmetry.space_group_name_H-M   'P 1'
#
loop_
_entity.id
_entity.type
_entity.pdbx_description
1 polymer ?
#
loop_
_entity_poly.entity_id
_entity_poly.type
_entity_poly.pdbx_seq_one_letter_code
_entity_poly.pdbx_strand_id
1 'polypeptide(L)' 'MASFQGTKINPKNFHISQLKFYLILVPMAIFMALPILYIFTTAFKPINELFAWPPQFLVYEPTFKNFIDLFNLTSTTGVP' A
#
# COMPACT_ATOMS: atom_id res chain seq x y z
N MET A 1 36.48 27.02 -16.99
CA MET A 1 35.29 27.02 -17.86
C MET A 1 34.31 25.98 -17.31
N ALA A 2 33.23 26.42 -16.67
CA ALA A 2 32.24 25.51 -16.11
C ALA A 2 31.36 24.97 -17.24
N SER A 3 31.45 23.66 -17.52
CA SER A 3 30.55 22.99 -18.46
C SER A 3 29.16 22.90 -17.83
N PHE A 4 28.27 23.81 -18.22
CA PHE A 4 26.84 23.66 -17.98
C PHE A 4 26.33 22.54 -18.90
N GLN A 5 26.41 21.30 -18.41
CA GLN A 5 25.79 20.16 -19.06
C GLN A 5 24.27 20.35 -18.96
N GLY A 6 23.65 20.85 -20.03
CA GLY A 6 22.20 21.03 -20.11
C GLY A 6 21.46 19.78 -19.65
N THR A 7 20.38 19.98 -18.89
CA THR A 7 19.59 18.96 -18.19
C THR A 7 19.26 17.77 -19.11
N LYS A 8 20.11 16.74 -19.10
CA LYS A 8 19.81 15.46 -19.72
C LYS A 8 18.84 14.73 -18.79
N ILE A 9 17.54 14.99 -18.98
CA ILE A 9 16.45 14.44 -18.17
C ILE A 9 16.43 12.90 -18.22
N ASN A 10 16.94 12.28 -19.30
CA ASN A 10 17.00 10.83 -19.46
C ASN A 10 18.46 10.31 -19.45
N PRO A 11 19.02 9.92 -18.29
CA PRO A 11 20.34 9.31 -18.23
C PRO A 11 20.33 7.93 -18.90
N LYS A 12 21.26 7.70 -19.83
CA LYS A 12 21.35 6.42 -20.57
C LYS A 12 21.82 5.24 -19.70
N ASN A 13 22.52 5.53 -18.60
CA ASN A 13 23.11 4.55 -17.69
C ASN A 13 22.88 4.95 -16.22
N PHE A 14 22.89 3.96 -15.32
CA PHE A 14 22.83 4.20 -13.89
C PHE A 14 24.13 4.84 -13.40
N HIS A 15 24.03 5.94 -12.64
CA HIS A 15 25.19 6.64 -12.08
C HIS A 15 25.12 6.62 -10.55
N ILE A 16 26.27 6.44 -9.89
CA ILE A 16 26.36 6.31 -8.42
C ILE A 16 25.76 7.54 -7.70
N SER A 17 25.78 8.72 -8.32
CA SER A 17 25.13 9.91 -7.74
C SER A 17 23.60 9.78 -7.59
N GLN A 18 22.95 8.90 -8.36
CA GLN A 18 21.51 8.62 -8.26
C GLN A 18 21.15 7.86 -6.98
N LEU A 19 22.11 7.12 -6.40
CA LEU A 19 21.90 6.36 -5.17
C LEU A 19 21.44 7.26 -4.01
N LYS A 20 21.95 8.50 -3.94
CA LYS A 20 21.54 9.50 -2.92
C LYS A 20 20.06 9.87 -3.04
N PHE A 21 19.56 9.99 -4.27
CA PHE A 21 18.15 10.26 -4.52
C PHE A 21 17.29 9.05 -4.17
N TYR A 22 17.69 7.84 -4.59
CA TYR A 22 16.98 6.61 -4.22
C TYR A 22 16.96 6.35 -2.72
N LEU A 23 18.01 6.71 -1.99
CA LEU A 23 18.07 6.56 -0.53
C LEU A 23 16.96 7.35 0.18
N ILE A 24 16.47 8.45 -0.41
CA ILE A 24 15.35 9.24 0.13
C ILE A 24 14.01 8.78 -0.47
N LEU A 25 13.98 8.52 -1.78
CA LEU A 25 12.76 8.12 -2.50
C LEU A 25 12.24 6.76 -2.06
N VAL A 26 13.12 5.79 -1.81
CA VAL A 26 12.73 4.42 -1.44
C VAL A 26 12.01 4.39 -0.07
N PRO A 27 12.53 4.98 1.02
CA PRO A 27 11.79 5.07 2.28
C PRO A 27 10.45 5.81 2.14
N MET A 28 10.41 6.89 1.36
CA MET A 28 9.17 7.63 1.10
C MET A 28 8.14 6.76 0.36
N ALA A 29 8.57 6.02 -0.66
CA ALA A 29 7.71 5.09 -1.39
C ALA A 29 7.20 3.96 -0.49
N ILE A 30 8.05 3.40 0.37
CA ILE A 30 7.65 2.38 1.36
C ILE A 30 6.61 2.96 2.31
N PHE A 31 6.83 4.17 2.84
CA PHE A 31 5.89 4.84 3.72
C PHE A 31 4.54 5.07 3.05
N MET A 32 4.51 5.49 1.79
CA MET A 32 3.28 5.63 1.00
C MET A 32 2.63 4.28 0.66
N ALA A 33 3.38 3.19 0.60
CA ALA A 33 2.85 1.85 0.37
C ALA A 33 2.22 1.21 1.63
N LEU A 34 2.61 1.65 2.83
CA LEU A 34 2.02 1.17 4.10
C LEU A 34 0.49 1.26 4.14
N PRO A 35 -0.18 2.39 3.80
CA PRO A 35 -1.64 2.45 3.81
C PRO A 35 -2.29 1.49 2.81
N ILE A 36 -1.67 1.27 1.65
CA ILE A 36 -2.18 0.30 0.66
C ILE A 36 -2.09 -1.11 1.23
N LEU A 37 -0.96 -1.46 1.84
CA LEU A 37 -0.75 -2.75 2.48
C LEU A 37 -1.73 -2.95 3.65
N TYR A 38 -1.98 -1.92 4.44
CA TYR A 38 -2.95 -1.95 5.53
C TYR A 38 -4.38 -2.23 5.05
N ILE A 39 -4.83 -1.59 3.96
CA ILE A 39 -6.16 -1.85 3.39
C ILE A 39 -6.25 -3.29 2.89
N PHE A 40 -5.20 -3.75 2.20
CA PHE A 40 -5.14 -5.11 1.69
C PHE A 40 -5.20 -6.15 2.81
N THR A 41 -4.41 -6.01 3.88
CA THR A 41 -4.44 -6.93 5.03
C THR A 41 -5.77 -6.85 5.79
N THR A 42 -6.33 -5.65 5.93
CA THR A 42 -7.60 -5.42 6.63
C THR A 42 -8.79 -6.08 5.94
N ALA A 43 -8.76 -6.24 4.62
CA ALA A 43 -9.82 -6.92 3.87
C ALA A 43 -10.01 -8.40 4.29
N PHE A 44 -8.95 -9.04 4.81
CA PHE A 44 -8.99 -10.42 5.29
C PHE A 44 -9.25 -10.54 6.80
N LYS A 45 -9.35 -9.43 7.55
CA LYS A 45 -9.58 -9.46 9.01
C LYS A 45 -11.03 -9.80 9.33
N PRO A 46 -11.33 -10.82 10.14
CA PRO A 46 -12.69 -11.13 10.55
C PRO A 46 -13.31 -9.99 11.37
N ILE A 47 -14.65 -9.94 11.46
CA ILE A 47 -15.41 -8.88 12.14
C ILE A 47 -14.92 -8.60 13.58
N ASN A 48 -14.59 -9.63 14.35
CA ASN A 48 -14.04 -9.49 15.70
C ASN A 48 -12.69 -8.75 15.73
N GLU A 49 -11.80 -8.99 14.76
CA GLU A 49 -10.53 -8.28 14.63
C GLU A 49 -10.71 -6.84 14.13
N LEU A 50 -11.68 -6.59 13.25
CA LEU A 50 -11.99 -5.25 12.73
C LEU A 50 -12.41 -4.26 13.83
N PHE A 51 -13.11 -4.76 14.85
CA PHE A 51 -13.58 -3.95 15.99
C PHE A 51 -12.73 -4.10 17.26
N ALA A 52 -11.65 -4.89 17.22
CA ALA A 52 -10.76 -5.04 18.36
C ALA A 52 -9.90 -3.77 18.56
N TRP A 53 -9.79 -3.32 19.81
CA TRP A 53 -8.87 -2.26 20.20
C TRP A 53 -7.69 -2.85 20.98
N PRO A 54 -6.42 -2.53 20.64
CA PRO A 54 -5.99 -1.59 19.61
C PRO A 54 -6.03 -2.18 18.18
N PRO A 55 -6.24 -1.35 17.14
CA PRO A 55 -6.26 -1.83 15.75
C PRO A 55 -4.88 -2.34 15.34
N GLN A 56 -4.83 -3.58 14.88
CA GLN A 56 -3.59 -4.23 14.44
C GLN A 56 -3.32 -3.93 12.97
N PHE A 57 -2.05 -3.75 12.59
CA PHE A 57 -1.68 -3.46 11.20
C PHE A 57 -1.76 -4.70 10.30
N LEU A 58 -1.35 -5.85 10.84
CA LEU A 58 -1.41 -7.16 10.19
C LEU A 58 -2.66 -7.93 10.64
N VAL A 59 -3.09 -8.89 9.83
CA VAL A 59 -4.19 -9.81 10.17
C VAL A 59 -3.65 -11.00 10.96
N TYR A 60 -4.34 -11.41 12.02
CA TYR A 60 -3.93 -12.56 12.84
C TYR A 60 -4.61 -13.85 12.36
N GLU A 61 -5.92 -13.79 12.12
CA GLU A 61 -6.71 -14.88 11.53
C GLU A 61 -7.25 -14.48 10.15
N PRO A 62 -6.51 -14.71 9.04
CA PRO A 62 -7.00 -14.35 7.72
C PRO A 62 -8.22 -15.19 7.33
N THR A 63 -9.34 -14.52 7.03
CA THR A 63 -10.58 -15.18 6.63
C THR A 63 -11.17 -14.57 5.35
N PHE A 64 -11.87 -15.39 4.56
CA PHE A 64 -12.67 -14.93 3.43
C PHE A 64 -14.15 -14.69 3.80
N LYS A 65 -14.48 -14.89 5.08
CA LYS A 65 -15.86 -14.86 5.56
C LYS A 65 -16.52 -13.50 5.33
N ASN A 66 -15.80 -12.38 5.51
CA ASN A 66 -16.36 -11.05 5.23
C ASN A 66 -16.75 -10.86 3.76
N PHE A 67 -15.98 -11.39 2.81
CA PHE A 67 -16.32 -11.27 1.39
C PHE A 67 -17.60 -12.05 1.05
N ILE A 68 -17.73 -13.27 1.59
CA ILE A 68 -18.92 -14.11 1.44
C ILE A 68 -20.12 -13.43 2.09
N ASP A 69 -19.96 -12.93 3.32
CA ASP A 69 -21.02 -12.24 4.06
C ASP A 69 -21.43 -10.96 3.34
N LEU A 70 -20.49 -10.17 2.78
CA LEU A 70 -20.79 -8.98 1.98
C LEU A 70 -21.51 -9.33 0.67
N PHE A 71 -21.13 -10.40 -0.02
CA PHE A 71 -21.82 -10.84 -1.24
C PHE A 71 -23.25 -11.30 -0.96
N ASN A 72 -23.44 -12.07 0.12
CA ASN A 72 -24.75 -12.51 0.59
C ASN A 72 -25.61 -11.31 1.04
N LEU A 73 -25.05 -10.39 1.83
CA LEU A 73 -25.74 -9.16 2.25
C LEU A 73 -26.11 -8.28 1.05
N THR A 74 -25.23 -8.15 0.06
CA THR A 74 -25.54 -7.40 -1.17
C THR A 74 -26.72 -8.05 -1.93
N SER A 75 -26.82 -9.38 -1.92
CA SER A 75 -27.94 -10.09 -2.55
C SER A 75 -29.28 -9.97 -1.79
N THR A 76 -29.22 -9.82 -0.46
CA THR A 76 -30.42 -9.71 0.41
C THR A 76 -30.86 -8.27 0.64
N THR A 77 -29.92 -7.32 0.64
CA THR A 77 -30.20 -5.87 0.73
C THR A 77 -30.54 -5.32 -0.65
N GLY A 78 -31.44 -6.01 -1.35
CA GLY A 78 -32.22 -5.40 -2.41
C GLY A 78 -33.15 -4.38 -1.77
N VAL A 79 -32.78 -3.11 -1.85
CA VAL A 79 -33.83 -2.11 -2.10
C VAL A 79 -34.54 -2.62 -3.37
N PRO A 80 -35.88 -2.73 -3.42
CA PRO A 80 -36.54 -2.88 -4.71
C PRO A 80 -36.09 -1.79 -5.69
#